data_AF-A0A1M6A715-F1
#
_entry.id   AF-A0A1M6A715-F1
#
_cell.length_a   1.000
_cell.length_b   1.000
_cell.length_c   1.000
_cell.angle_alpha   90.00
_cell.angle_beta   90.00
_cell.angle_gamma   90.00
#
_symmetry.space_group_name_H-M   'P 1'
#
loop_
_entity.id
_entity.type
_entity.pdbx_description
1 polymer ?
#
loop_
_entity_poly.entity_id
_entity_poly.type
_entity_poly.pdbx_seq_one_letter_code
_entity_poly.pdbx_strand_id
1 'polypeptide(L)'
;MKKNLKLIVFTVVLCAVSALNVKVVLDTEHSSDLAMTSLAAIGEGGSGEGGSGEGGNDQTPCHTFTVGDVSMQDCRGIKMYARVTITYTCEGKKLGSCSDGVEYYFYDCEGSMIKHDEYITPKSCGQ
;
A
#
# COMPACT_ATOMS: atom_id res chain seq x y z
N MET A 1 -53.50 -1.58 -25.73
CA MET A 1 -52.48 -1.46 -24.65
C MET A 1 -51.09 -2.04 -24.99
N LYS A 2 -50.86 -2.63 -26.18
CA LYS A 2 -49.56 -3.25 -26.55
C LYS A 2 -48.38 -2.26 -26.72
N LYS A 3 -48.65 -1.00 -27.09
CA LYS A 3 -47.62 0.02 -27.36
C LYS A 3 -46.93 0.52 -26.07
N ASN A 4 -47.71 0.66 -25.00
CA ASN A 4 -47.22 1.17 -23.71
C ASN A 4 -46.44 0.10 -22.93
N LEU A 5 -46.80 -1.19 -23.10
CA LEU A 5 -46.09 -2.30 -22.47
C LEU A 5 -44.68 -2.48 -23.05
N LYS A 6 -44.52 -2.33 -24.38
CA LYS A 6 -43.20 -2.41 -25.03
C LYS A 6 -42.27 -1.29 -24.56
N LEU A 7 -42.79 -0.09 -24.35
CA LEU A 7 -42.04 1.06 -23.87
C LEU A 7 -41.54 0.83 -22.43
N ILE A 8 -42.40 0.36 -21.54
CA ILE A 8 -42.04 0.07 -20.14
C ILE A 8 -40.96 -1.02 -20.07
N VAL A 9 -41.08 -2.09 -20.84
CA VAL A 9 -40.08 -3.18 -20.87
C VAL A 9 -38.73 -2.66 -21.38
N PHE A 10 -38.72 -1.81 -22.40
CA PHE A 10 -37.49 -1.24 -22.93
C PHE A 10 -36.76 -0.36 -21.90
N THR A 11 -37.51 0.44 -21.13
CA THR A 11 -36.95 1.32 -20.09
C THR A 11 -36.36 0.52 -18.91
N VAL A 12 -37.03 -0.56 -18.49
CA VAL A 12 -36.52 -1.42 -17.40
C VAL A 12 -35.25 -2.15 -17.82
N VAL A 13 -35.19 -2.67 -19.06
CA VAL A 13 -33.99 -3.32 -19.59
C VAL A 13 -32.83 -2.34 -19.72
N LEU A 14 -33.08 -1.12 -20.19
CA LEU A 14 -32.05 -0.07 -20.25
C LEU A 14 -31.49 0.30 -18.86
N CYS A 15 -32.35 0.40 -17.84
CA CYS A 15 -31.91 0.66 -16.47
C CYS A 15 -31.07 -0.51 -15.90
N ALA A 16 -31.45 -1.75 -16.19
CA ALA A 16 -30.71 -2.92 -15.71
C ALA A 16 -29.32 -3.03 -16.36
N VAL A 17 -29.20 -2.77 -17.67
CA VAL A 17 -27.92 -2.84 -18.39
C VAL A 17 -26.98 -1.70 -17.98
N SER A 18 -27.51 -0.50 -17.74
CA SER A 18 -26.71 0.63 -17.24
C SER A 18 -26.22 0.41 -15.80
N ALA A 19 -27.06 -0.16 -14.91
CA ALA A 19 -26.62 -0.53 -13.57
C ALA A 19 -25.54 -1.64 -13.56
N LEU A 20 -25.63 -2.60 -14.48
CA LEU A 20 -24.65 -3.69 -14.58
C LEU A 20 -23.29 -3.20 -15.11
N ASN A 21 -23.29 -2.29 -16.09
CA ASN A 21 -22.05 -1.73 -16.63
C ASN A 21 -21.31 -0.82 -15.63
N VAL A 22 -22.04 -0.13 -14.73
CA VAL A 22 -21.41 0.67 -13.66
C VAL A 22 -20.74 -0.24 -12.61
N LYS A 23 -21.33 -1.40 -12.30
CA LYS A 23 -20.73 -2.35 -11.36
C LYS A 23 -19.44 -2.99 -11.91
N VAL A 24 -19.43 -3.36 -13.20
CA VAL A 24 -18.25 -3.98 -13.84
C VAL A 24 -17.07 -3.01 -13.98
N VAL A 25 -17.35 -1.71 -14.19
CA VAL A 25 -16.29 -0.68 -14.29
C VAL A 25 -15.76 -0.26 -12.92
N LEU A 26 -16.57 -0.28 -11.85
CA LEU A 26 -16.07 0.04 -10.50
C LEU A 26 -15.23 -1.07 -9.85
N ASP A 27 -15.50 -2.35 -10.15
CA ASP A 27 -14.78 -3.47 -9.53
C ASP A 27 -13.36 -3.69 -10.10
N THR A 28 -12.98 -3.04 -11.22
CA THR A 28 -11.73 -3.38 -11.93
C THR A 28 -10.57 -2.38 -11.75
N GLU A 29 -10.81 -1.09 -11.48
CA GLU A 29 -9.74 -0.10 -11.75
C GLU A 29 -9.41 0.89 -10.62
N HIS A 30 -10.08 0.88 -9.45
CA HIS A 30 -9.89 1.99 -8.49
C HIS A 30 -9.28 1.66 -7.12
N SER A 31 -9.20 0.39 -6.72
CA SER A 31 -8.71 0.04 -5.37
C SER A 31 -7.28 -0.51 -5.36
N SER A 32 -6.79 -1.04 -6.48
CA SER A 32 -5.45 -1.63 -6.57
C SER A 32 -4.36 -0.60 -6.89
N ASP A 33 -4.71 0.53 -7.50
CA ASP A 33 -3.73 1.48 -8.04
C ASP A 33 -3.25 2.50 -6.99
N LEU A 34 -4.12 2.82 -6.01
CA LEU A 34 -3.75 3.72 -4.92
C LEU A 34 -2.75 3.08 -3.95
N ALA A 35 -2.82 1.76 -3.76
CA ALA A 35 -1.87 1.03 -2.92
C ALA A 35 -0.54 0.75 -3.66
N MET A 36 -0.58 0.62 -4.99
CA MET A 36 0.63 0.44 -5.82
C MET A 36 1.51 1.70 -5.84
N THR A 37 0.90 2.88 -5.83
CA THR A 37 1.65 4.16 -5.81
C THR A 37 2.36 4.40 -4.47
N SER A 38 1.76 4.00 -3.33
CA SER A 38 2.37 4.22 -2.02
C SER A 38 3.56 3.30 -1.72
N LEU A 39 3.60 2.09 -2.30
CA LEU A 39 4.71 1.14 -2.11
C LEU A 39 5.85 1.34 -3.11
N ALA A 40 5.57 1.72 -4.36
CA ALA A 40 6.61 2.12 -5.31
C ALA A 40 7.35 3.39 -4.83
N ALA A 41 6.64 4.31 -4.15
CA ALA A 41 7.26 5.47 -3.50
C ALA A 41 8.16 5.10 -2.30
N ILE A 42 7.98 3.94 -1.66
CA ILE A 42 8.90 3.42 -0.63
C ILE A 42 10.14 2.77 -1.27
N GLY A 43 10.01 2.24 -2.49
CA GLY A 43 11.12 1.64 -3.25
C GLY A 43 12.04 2.64 -3.95
N GLU A 44 11.53 3.82 -4.35
CA GLU A 44 12.31 4.86 -5.06
C GLU A 44 12.40 6.20 -4.29
N GLY A 45 11.66 6.36 -3.20
CA GLY A 45 11.72 7.53 -2.32
C GLY A 45 12.43 7.18 -1.03
N GLY A 46 13.75 7.33 -1.01
CA GLY A 46 14.44 7.53 0.25
C GLY A 46 13.81 8.73 0.95
N SER A 47 12.96 8.49 1.95
CA SER A 47 12.38 9.51 2.81
C SER A 47 13.49 10.11 3.69
N GLY A 48 14.31 10.93 3.05
CA GLY A 48 15.17 11.91 3.68
C GLY A 48 14.34 13.07 4.18
N GLU A 49 13.59 12.86 5.26
CA GLU A 49 13.21 13.97 6.15
C GLU A 49 14.33 14.14 7.18
N GLY A 50 15.41 14.79 6.76
CA GLY A 50 16.57 15.03 7.60
C GLY A 50 17.72 15.67 6.85
N GLY A 51 17.63 16.99 6.66
CA GLY A 51 18.71 17.95 6.47
C GLY A 51 20.04 17.52 5.83
N SER A 52 20.33 18.15 4.69
CA SER A 52 21.64 18.73 4.34
C SER A 52 22.89 17.82 4.31
N GLY A 53 23.48 17.67 3.12
CA GLY A 53 24.92 17.42 3.04
C GLY A 53 25.39 16.72 1.78
N GLU A 54 25.86 17.52 0.83
CA GLU A 54 26.83 17.10 -0.18
C GLU A 54 28.09 16.51 0.48
N GLY A 55 28.72 15.55 -0.19
CA GLY A 55 30.16 15.29 -0.03
C GLY A 55 30.50 13.97 0.67
N GLY A 56 31.22 13.12 -0.06
CA GLY A 56 31.84 11.91 0.48
C GLY A 56 32.76 12.22 1.66
N ASN A 57 32.43 11.65 2.80
CA ASN A 57 33.34 11.38 3.90
C ASN A 57 32.68 10.33 4.81
N ASP A 58 33.50 9.59 5.55
CA ASP A 58 33.20 8.39 6.35
C ASP A 58 32.32 8.67 7.61
N GLN A 59 31.24 9.43 7.43
CA GLN A 59 30.48 10.11 8.48
C GLN A 59 28.97 10.04 8.25
N THR A 60 28.45 8.86 7.90
CA THR A 60 27.01 8.65 7.73
C THR A 60 26.28 9.03 9.02
N PRO A 61 25.33 9.99 8.97
CA PRO A 61 24.51 10.36 10.11
C PRO A 61 23.69 9.16 10.60
N CYS A 62 23.35 9.13 11.89
CA CYS A 62 22.42 8.12 12.41
C CYS A 62 21.06 8.34 11.74
N HIS A 63 20.59 7.34 11.02
CA HIS A 63 19.33 7.39 10.30
C HIS A 63 18.68 6.01 10.25
N THR A 64 17.38 6.00 10.03
CA THR A 64 16.61 4.78 9.80
C THR A 64 16.42 4.62 8.31
N PHE A 65 16.84 3.47 7.77
CA PHE A 65 16.50 3.03 6.43
C PHE A 65 15.27 2.14 6.48
N THR A 66 14.36 2.27 5.51
CA THR A 66 13.10 1.54 5.49
C THR A 66 12.94 0.77 4.20
N VAL A 67 12.58 -0.52 4.28
CA VAL A 67 12.29 -1.38 3.13
C VAL A 67 10.89 -1.96 3.25
N GLY A 68 10.08 -1.79 2.20
CA GLY A 68 8.77 -2.42 2.06
C GLY A 68 8.84 -3.70 1.23
N ASP A 69 8.26 -4.80 1.73
CA ASP A 69 8.01 -6.04 0.98
C ASP A 69 6.52 -6.40 1.01
N VAL A 70 6.01 -6.90 -0.10
CA VAL A 70 4.58 -7.22 -0.26
C VAL A 70 4.42 -8.68 -0.66
N SER A 71 3.68 -9.42 0.17
CA SER A 71 3.20 -10.75 -0.13
C SER A 71 1.78 -10.69 -0.70
N MET A 72 1.56 -11.38 -1.81
CA MET A 72 0.26 -11.49 -2.48
C MET A 72 -0.44 -12.81 -2.13
N GLN A 73 -1.77 -12.79 -2.05
CA GLN A 73 -2.63 -13.97 -1.95
C GLN A 73 -3.59 -14.05 -3.14
N ASP A 74 -3.99 -15.27 -3.50
CA ASP A 74 -5.06 -15.50 -4.48
C ASP A 74 -6.42 -15.55 -3.78
N CYS A 75 -7.29 -14.63 -4.18
CA CYS A 75 -8.65 -14.48 -3.66
C CYS A 75 -9.65 -14.81 -4.76
N ARG A 76 -9.69 -16.10 -5.15
CA ARG A 76 -10.57 -16.63 -6.21
C ARG A 76 -10.24 -16.05 -7.58
N GLY A 77 -8.94 -16.03 -7.91
CA GLY A 77 -8.42 -15.52 -9.19
C GLY A 77 -8.12 -14.02 -9.21
N ILE A 78 -8.37 -13.31 -8.11
CA ILE A 78 -7.96 -11.92 -7.91
C ILE A 78 -6.75 -11.92 -6.98
N LYS A 79 -5.63 -11.31 -7.41
CA LYS A 79 -4.45 -11.18 -6.54
C LYS A 79 -4.66 -9.99 -5.60
N MET A 80 -4.68 -10.28 -4.30
CA MET A 80 -4.81 -9.27 -3.24
C MET A 80 -3.56 -9.27 -2.37
N TYR A 81 -3.35 -8.21 -1.60
CA TYR A 81 -2.29 -8.21 -0.59
C TYR A 81 -2.65 -9.20 0.51
N ALA A 82 -1.68 -10.00 0.91
CA ALA A 82 -1.76 -10.88 2.07
C ALA A 82 -1.07 -10.23 3.26
N ARG A 83 0.13 -9.70 3.01
CA ARG A 83 0.97 -9.08 4.02
C ARG A 83 1.82 -7.97 3.40
N VAL A 84 1.87 -6.82 4.05
CA VAL A 84 2.90 -5.80 3.83
C VAL A 84 3.86 -5.85 5.01
N THR A 85 5.15 -5.91 4.71
CA THR A 85 6.23 -5.96 5.70
C THR A 85 7.06 -4.69 5.56
N ILE A 86 7.25 -3.95 6.64
CA ILE A 86 8.11 -2.76 6.65
C ILE A 86 9.28 -3.06 7.57
N THR A 87 10.49 -3.12 7.02
CA THR A 87 11.71 -3.36 7.78
C THR A 87 12.43 -2.05 8.00
N TYR A 88 12.75 -1.75 9.24
CA TYR A 88 13.52 -0.58 9.66
C TYR A 88 14.92 -1.03 10.06
N THR A 89 15.93 -0.46 9.41
CA THR A 89 17.34 -0.73 9.71
C THR A 89 17.96 0.56 10.23
N CYS A 90 18.53 0.50 11.43
CA CYS A 90 19.31 1.62 11.93
C CYS A 90 20.73 1.57 11.38
N GLU A 91 21.15 2.64 10.68
CA GLU A 91 22.51 2.78 10.17
C GLU A 91 23.10 4.16 10.49
N GLY A 92 24.42 4.20 10.68
CA GLY A 92 25.16 5.44 10.91
C GLY A 92 26.19 5.32 12.02
N LYS A 93 27.17 6.22 12.00
CA LYS A 93 28.29 6.24 12.95
C LYS A 93 28.29 7.46 13.87
N LYS A 94 27.52 8.50 13.54
CA LYS A 94 27.38 9.71 14.37
C LYS A 94 26.40 9.48 15.52
N LEU A 95 26.60 10.19 16.63
CA LEU A 95 25.70 10.16 17.77
C LEU A 95 24.26 10.50 17.34
N GLY A 96 23.29 9.66 17.70
CA GLY A 96 21.89 9.88 17.37
C GLY A 96 21.01 8.69 17.75
N SER A 97 19.71 8.83 17.52
CA SER A 97 18.71 7.77 17.70
C SER A 97 18.04 7.42 16.38
N CYS A 98 17.69 6.15 16.22
CA CYS A 98 17.13 5.55 15.02
C CYS A 98 16.18 4.41 15.43
N SER A 99 15.46 3.86 14.46
CA SER A 99 14.55 2.73 14.65
C SER A 99 15.12 1.48 13.99
N ASP A 100 14.96 0.34 14.65
CA ASP A 100 15.36 -0.95 14.13
C ASP A 100 14.31 -1.99 14.47
N GLY A 101 13.89 -2.77 13.49
CA GLY A 101 12.84 -3.76 13.66
C GLY A 101 11.97 -3.91 12.43
N VAL A 102 10.75 -4.41 12.65
CA VAL A 102 9.83 -4.76 11.56
C VAL A 102 8.38 -4.55 11.96
N GLU A 103 7.58 -4.07 11.02
CA GLU A 103 6.12 -3.99 11.09
C GLU A 103 5.47 -4.92 10.07
N TYR A 104 4.34 -5.50 10.43
CA TYR A 104 3.54 -6.36 9.57
C TYR A 104 2.08 -5.93 9.55
N TYR A 105 1.58 -5.68 8.35
CA TYR A 105 0.17 -5.42 8.07
C TYR A 105 -0.42 -6.61 7.32
N PHE A 106 -1.44 -7.25 7.90
CA PHE A 106 -2.09 -8.41 7.30
C PHE A 106 -3.46 -8.02 6.75
N TYR A 107 -3.80 -8.54 5.59
CA TYR A 107 -5.03 -8.20 4.89
C TYR A 107 -5.84 -9.45 4.55
N ASP A 108 -7.16 -9.32 4.55
CA ASP A 108 -8.05 -10.34 4.02
C ASP A 108 -8.26 -10.19 2.50
N CYS A 109 -9.09 -11.08 1.94
CA CYS A 109 -9.43 -11.07 0.52
C CYS A 109 -10.37 -9.94 0.09
N GLU A 110 -10.93 -9.18 1.04
CA GLU A 110 -11.72 -7.98 0.76
C GLU A 110 -10.83 -6.72 0.75
N GLY A 111 -9.53 -6.87 1.07
CA GLY A 111 -8.57 -5.77 1.18
C GLY A 111 -8.61 -5.06 2.53
N SER A 112 -9.32 -5.61 3.52
CA SER A 112 -9.39 -5.04 4.86
C SER A 112 -8.17 -5.47 5.67
N MET A 113 -7.57 -4.53 6.41
CA MET A 113 -6.52 -4.86 7.37
C MET A 113 -7.13 -5.62 8.55
N ILE A 114 -6.66 -6.84 8.78
CA ILE A 114 -7.16 -7.74 9.82
C ILE A 114 -6.22 -7.82 11.02
N LYS A 115 -4.96 -7.44 10.85
CA LYS A 115 -3.96 -7.44 11.91
C LYS A 115 -2.82 -6.48 11.61
N HIS A 116 -2.32 -5.83 12.66
CA HIS A 116 -1.09 -5.05 12.65
C HIS A 116 -0.21 -5.53 13.81
N ASP A 117 1.00 -6.00 13.50
CA ASP A 117 2.01 -6.36 14.48
C ASP A 117 3.24 -5.46 14.31
N GLU A 118 3.66 -4.80 15.39
CA GLU A 118 4.82 -3.91 15.41
C GLU A 118 5.91 -4.47 16.34
N TYR A 119 7.12 -4.58 15.81
CA TYR A 119 8.31 -5.03 16.55
C TYR A 119 9.46 -4.05 16.32
N ILE A 120 9.22 -2.76 16.59
CA ILE A 120 10.22 -1.69 16.46
C ILE A 120 10.87 -1.41 17.80
N THR A 121 12.19 -1.25 17.78
CA THR A 121 12.97 -0.82 18.93
C THR A 121 13.81 0.42 18.58
N PRO A 122 13.88 1.41 19.49
CA PRO A 122 14.82 2.50 19.32
C PRO A 122 16.25 1.99 19.54
N LYS A 123 17.15 2.35 18.64
CA LYS A 123 18.59 2.15 18.78
C LYS A 123 19.32 3.49 18.83
N SER A 124 20.57 3.45 19.28
CA SER A 124 21.46 4.60 19.29
C SER A 124 22.70 4.29 18.47
N CYS A 125 23.14 5.26 17.68
CA CYS A 125 24.41 5.21 16.97
C CYS A 125 25.50 5.92 17.80
N GLY A 126 26.77 5.57 17.54
CA GLY A 126 27.92 6.30 18.10
C GLY A 126 28.19 6.09 19.59
N GLN A 127 27.82 4.92 20.13
CA GLN A 127 28.33 4.42 21.41
C GLN A 127 29.70 3.76 21.26
#